data_AF-A0A4S2D7B0-F1
#
_entry.id   AF-A0A4S2D7B0-F1
#
_cell.length_a   1.000
_cell.length_b   1.000
_cell.length_c   1.000
_cell.angle_alpha   90.00
_cell.angle_beta   90.00
_cell.angle_gamma   90.00
#
_symmetry.space_group_name_H-M   'P 1'
#
loop_
_entity.id
_entity.type
_entity.pdbx_description
1 polymer ?
#
loop_
_entity_poly.entity_id
_entity_poly.type
_entity_poly.pdbx_seq_one_letter_code
_entity_poly.pdbx_strand_id
1 'polypeptide(L)'
;MPSEPAGGDAAIAPEILGQAAEWLLRLHDNDSAGVRRACDQWCAQHPEHARAWQRAQRLQALLGQVPAAAALPVLGRPHGARRRTAIKHLGAWLALAPGAWLAWHLLHPAADNPTLRTAIGERRRARLPDGSRIVLDAGTRLSLHLDARQRTLDLHQGQVLVETTTDTHMPPRPFAVQTSQGRITALGTRFNVRVDTGYTHAALLEGALAIQAGTGPAWRMVAGEQARFDGHGNHLLEALDDTVTSWTTGMRVADAMPLAALLAHLGRYRHGRLRCDPAIATLPVSGAFPLDDTERSLAMLEATYPVRVRRAPGGWWVLIEPR
;
A
#
# COMPACT_ATOMS: atom_id res chain seq x y z
N MET A 1 15.52 41.42 -11.86
CA MET A 1 15.92 41.33 -10.44
C MET A 1 15.75 42.70 -9.82
N PRO A 2 15.31 42.82 -8.55
CA PRO A 2 15.50 41.90 -7.41
C PRO A 2 14.16 41.26 -6.97
N SER A 3 14.01 40.36 -6.01
CA SER A 3 14.82 39.32 -5.33
C SER A 3 13.81 38.65 -4.38
N GLU A 4 13.56 37.34 -4.51
CA GLU A 4 12.85 36.57 -3.47
C GLU A 4 13.61 36.62 -2.14
N PRO A 5 12.91 36.57 -0.99
CA PRO A 5 13.43 35.92 0.19
C PRO A 5 12.74 34.56 0.36
N ALA A 6 13.47 33.51 0.03
CA ALA A 6 13.31 32.19 0.64
C ALA A 6 13.75 32.27 2.11
N GLY A 7 12.95 31.69 3.02
CA GLY A 7 13.22 31.57 4.45
C GLY A 7 11.90 31.37 5.18
N GLY A 8 11.34 30.17 5.28
CA GLY A 8 11.94 29.03 5.96
C GLY A 8 11.07 28.76 7.17
N ASP A 9 10.33 27.65 7.14
CA ASP A 9 9.67 27.07 8.31
C ASP A 9 10.77 26.54 9.26
N ALA A 10 11.53 27.48 9.81
CA ALA A 10 12.61 27.19 10.74
C ALA A 10 11.97 26.66 12.03
N ALA A 11 12.30 25.43 12.38
CA ALA A 11 11.88 24.81 13.63
C ALA A 11 12.31 25.73 14.79
N ILE A 12 11.33 26.25 15.55
CA ILE A 12 11.59 26.99 16.77
C ILE A 12 12.44 26.09 17.68
N ALA A 13 13.57 26.62 18.16
CA ALA A 13 14.47 25.85 19.01
C ALA A 13 13.72 25.25 20.21
N PRO A 14 13.96 23.97 20.56
CA PRO A 14 13.23 23.29 21.64
C PRO A 14 13.40 23.98 23.00
N GLU A 15 14.51 24.67 23.20
CA GLU A 15 14.80 25.48 24.40
C GLU A 15 13.84 26.68 24.53
N ILE A 16 13.53 27.35 23.42
CA ILE A 16 12.60 28.49 23.38
C ILE A 16 11.16 28.01 23.60
N LEU A 17 10.79 26.84 23.07
CA LEU A 17 9.50 26.19 23.35
C LEU A 17 9.38 25.79 24.83
N GLY A 18 10.47 25.33 25.44
CA GLY A 18 10.52 25.05 26.88
C GLY A 18 10.29 26.29 27.74
N GLN A 19 10.93 27.42 27.40
CA GLN A 19 10.71 28.70 28.07
C GLN A 19 9.28 29.20 27.95
N ALA A 20 8.65 29.03 26.77
CA ALA A 20 7.24 29.39 26.58
C ALA A 20 6.29 28.54 27.46
N ALA A 21 6.58 27.25 27.63
CA ALA A 21 5.81 26.37 28.52
C ALA A 21 5.97 26.74 30.00
N GLU A 22 7.17 27.17 30.41
CA GLU A 22 7.44 27.64 31.77
C GLU A 22 6.66 28.93 32.08
N TRP A 23 6.56 29.86 31.14
CA TRP A 23 5.72 31.05 31.29
C TRP A 23 4.23 30.71 31.43
N LEU A 24 3.72 29.72 30.69
CA LEU A 24 2.34 29.25 30.85
C LEU A 24 2.08 28.67 32.25
N LEU A 25 3.01 27.88 32.78
CA LEU A 25 2.90 27.32 34.14
C LEU A 25 2.91 28.44 35.20
N ARG A 26 3.82 29.41 35.07
CA ARG A 26 3.91 30.54 36.02
C ARG A 26 2.66 31.42 36.00
N LEU A 27 2.06 31.65 34.83
CA LEU A 27 0.80 32.38 34.70
C LEU A 27 -0.41 31.58 35.20
N HIS A 28 -0.37 30.25 35.14
CA HIS A 28 -1.43 29.40 35.68
C HIS A 28 -1.36 29.30 37.21
N ASP A 29 -0.15 29.23 37.79
CA ASP A 29 0.07 29.17 39.24
C ASP A 29 -0.15 30.53 39.92
N ASN A 30 0.23 31.64 39.28
CA ASN A 30 0.06 32.99 39.83
C ASN A 30 -0.08 34.06 38.73
N ASP A 31 -1.33 34.36 38.40
CA ASP A 31 -1.72 35.29 37.35
C ASP A 31 -1.69 36.77 37.78
N SER A 32 -0.56 37.22 38.33
CA SER A 32 -0.40 38.60 38.78
C SER A 32 -0.01 39.54 37.64
N ALA A 33 -0.37 40.82 37.76
CA ALA A 33 0.02 41.87 36.80
C ALA A 33 1.55 42.05 36.65
N GLY A 34 2.34 41.57 37.62
CA GLY A 34 3.81 41.55 37.51
C GLY A 34 4.32 40.42 36.62
N VAL A 35 3.74 39.22 36.75
CA VAL A 35 4.11 38.04 35.96
C VAL A 35 3.70 38.21 34.48
N ARG A 36 2.52 38.80 34.22
CA ARG A 36 2.08 39.13 32.85
C ARG A 36 3.04 40.08 32.14
N ARG A 37 3.43 41.18 32.80
CA ARG A 37 4.39 42.14 32.23
C ARG A 37 5.76 41.52 31.97
N ALA A 38 6.24 40.63 32.83
CA ALA A 38 7.50 39.93 32.62
C ALA A 38 7.43 38.96 31.42
N CYS A 39 6.30 38.29 31.23
CA CYS A 39 6.05 37.45 30.05
C CYS A 39 6.00 38.28 28.76
N ASP A 40 5.31 39.43 28.77
CA ASP A 40 5.24 40.34 27.62
C ASP A 40 6.63 40.89 27.26
N GLN A 41 7.44 41.24 28.26
CA GLN A 41 8.83 41.66 28.06
C GLN A 41 9.68 40.55 27.43
N TRP A 42 9.54 39.31 27.88
CA TRP A 42 10.24 38.16 27.29
C TRP A 42 9.81 37.89 25.85
N CYS A 43 8.51 38.03 25.54
CA CYS A 43 8.00 37.90 24.18
C CYS A 43 8.49 39.01 23.24
N ALA A 44 8.71 40.22 23.78
CA ALA A 44 9.21 41.36 23.02
C ALA A 44 10.72 41.31 22.75
N GLN A 45 11.48 40.44 23.42
CA GLN A 45 12.94 40.32 23.25
C GLN A 45 13.35 39.68 21.92
N HIS A 46 12.56 38.74 21.39
CA HIS A 46 12.91 38.07 20.13
C HIS A 46 11.67 37.61 19.34
N PRO A 47 11.65 37.72 18.00
CA PRO A 47 10.51 37.29 17.17
C PRO A 47 10.15 35.80 17.34
N GLU A 48 11.13 34.94 17.66
CA GLU A 48 10.88 33.51 17.91
C GLU A 48 10.21 33.24 19.26
N HIS A 49 10.43 34.09 20.28
CA HIS A 49 9.76 33.97 21.58
C HIS A 49 8.27 34.25 21.44
N ALA A 50 7.92 35.29 20.68
CA ALA A 50 6.52 35.59 20.35
C ALA A 50 5.84 34.43 19.58
N ARG A 51 6.55 33.82 18.62
CA ARG A 51 6.04 32.65 17.87
C ARG A 51 5.88 31.41 18.78
N ALA A 52 6.82 31.16 19.68
CA ALA A 52 6.76 30.07 20.66
C ALA A 52 5.59 30.28 21.63
N TRP A 53 5.41 31.50 22.13
CA TRP A 53 4.30 31.89 23.01
C TRP A 53 2.93 31.71 22.35
N GLN A 54 2.78 32.12 21.09
CA GLN A 54 1.54 31.91 20.33
C GLN A 54 1.22 30.44 20.07
N ARG A 55 2.26 29.60 19.88
CA ARG A 55 2.08 28.15 19.69
C ARG A 55 1.69 27.47 20.99
N ALA A 56 2.30 27.87 22.10
CA ALA A 56 1.98 27.37 23.43
C ALA A 56 0.52 27.72 23.84
N GLN A 57 0.08 28.96 23.60
CA GLN A 57 -1.32 29.37 23.85
C GLN A 57 -2.33 28.61 22.97
N ARG A 58 -2.00 28.34 21.70
CA ARG A 58 -2.87 27.54 20.82
C ARG A 58 -3.03 26.11 21.31
N LEU A 59 -1.95 25.49 21.80
CA LEU A 59 -2.01 24.15 22.40
C LEU A 59 -2.84 24.16 23.69
N GLN A 60 -2.68 25.17 24.54
CA GLN A 60 -3.50 25.33 25.75
C GLN A 60 -5.00 25.48 25.40
N ALA A 61 -5.33 26.27 24.38
CA ALA A 61 -6.71 26.45 23.92
C ALA A 61 -7.31 25.16 23.34
N LEU A 62 -6.52 24.34 22.65
CA LEU A 62 -6.94 23.01 22.16
C LEU A 62 -7.18 22.03 23.31
N LEU A 63 -6.35 22.07 24.34
CA LEU A 63 -6.50 21.23 25.54
C LEU A 63 -7.65 21.69 26.45
N GLY A 64 -7.99 22.98 26.44
CA GLY A 64 -9.13 23.55 27.16
C GLY A 64 -10.51 23.17 26.58
N GLN A 65 -10.56 22.56 25.40
CA GLN A 65 -11.79 22.08 24.74
C GLN A 65 -12.08 20.60 25.02
N VAL A 66 -11.26 19.93 25.84
CA VAL A 66 -11.51 18.56 26.27
C VAL A 66 -12.59 18.57 27.39
N PRO A 67 -13.70 17.82 27.24
CA PRO A 67 -14.77 17.83 28.24
C PRO A 67 -14.25 17.37 29.61
N ALA A 68 -14.66 18.06 30.68
CA ALA A 68 -14.30 17.76 32.06
C ALA A 68 -14.66 16.32 32.53
N ALA A 69 -15.38 15.54 31.72
CA ALA A 69 -15.64 14.13 31.93
C ALA A 69 -14.42 13.22 31.68
N ALA A 70 -13.34 13.73 31.06
CA ALA A 70 -12.04 13.05 30.98
C ALA A 70 -11.06 13.51 32.09
N ALA A 71 -11.52 14.33 33.04
CA ALA A 71 -10.79 14.61 34.27
C ALA A 71 -11.10 13.50 35.28
N LEU A 72 -10.12 12.64 35.54
CA LEU A 72 -10.15 11.70 36.67
C LEU A 72 -10.56 12.45 37.96
N PRO A 73 -11.47 11.90 38.79
CA PRO A 73 -11.81 12.49 40.07
C PRO A 73 -10.67 12.20 41.06
N VAL A 74 -9.61 13.01 41.03
CA VAL A 74 -8.50 12.91 42.00
C VAL A 74 -8.30 14.21 42.78
N LEU A 75 -9.30 15.09 42.83
CA LEU A 75 -9.25 16.27 43.69
C LEU A 75 -10.56 16.48 44.46
N GLY A 76 -10.70 15.70 45.54
CA GLY A 76 -11.60 15.95 46.66
C GLY A 76 -10.91 15.54 47.98
N ARG A 77 -10.58 16.53 48.82
CA ARG A 77 -9.84 16.56 50.11
C ARG A 77 -10.29 15.53 51.20
N PRO A 78 -9.67 15.43 52.40
CA PRO A 78 -8.26 15.55 52.86
C PRO A 78 -7.78 14.37 53.77
N HIS A 79 -6.51 14.44 54.20
CA HIS A 79 -5.84 13.75 55.33
C HIS A 79 -5.12 12.40 55.12
N GLY A 80 -3.86 12.38 55.58
CA GLY A 80 -3.21 11.18 56.11
C GLY A 80 -1.91 10.78 55.42
N ALA A 81 -0.88 10.48 56.22
CA ALA A 81 0.52 10.20 55.88
C ALA A 81 0.81 9.00 54.91
N ARG A 82 -0.20 8.47 54.20
CA ARG A 82 -0.06 7.42 53.16
C ARG A 82 0.46 7.94 51.81
N ARG A 83 0.67 9.25 51.69
CA ARG A 83 1.09 9.93 50.44
C ARG A 83 2.52 9.56 49.98
N ARG A 84 3.43 9.18 50.88
CA ARG A 84 4.85 8.95 50.54
C ARG A 84 5.12 7.61 49.84
N THR A 85 4.31 6.60 50.08
CA THR A 85 4.47 5.26 49.49
C THR A 85 3.73 5.13 48.17
N ALA A 86 2.53 5.70 48.04
CA ALA A 86 1.78 5.70 46.78
C ALA A 86 2.45 6.54 45.66
N ILE A 87 3.07 7.68 46.01
CA ILE A 87 3.81 8.53 45.04
C ILE A 87 5.08 7.82 44.53
N LYS A 88 5.75 6.99 45.36
CA LYS A 88 6.93 6.21 44.93
C LYS A 88 6.58 5.17 43.87
N HIS A 89 5.42 4.53 43.96
CA HIS A 89 4.99 3.56 42.95
C HIS A 89 4.49 4.24 41.68
N LEU A 90 3.80 5.39 41.78
CA LEU A 90 3.33 6.13 40.60
C LEU A 90 4.50 6.73 39.78
N GLY A 91 5.54 7.22 40.45
CA GLY A 91 6.76 7.71 39.78
C GLY A 91 7.56 6.61 39.07
N ALA A 92 7.56 5.38 39.61
CA ALA A 92 8.17 4.23 38.96
C ALA A 92 7.42 3.82 37.67
N TRP A 93 6.08 3.87 37.67
CA TRP A 93 5.26 3.60 36.48
C TRP A 93 5.38 4.70 35.41
N LEU A 94 5.49 5.98 35.82
CA LEU A 94 5.68 7.10 34.88
C LEU A 94 7.05 7.09 34.18
N ALA A 95 8.08 6.49 34.81
CA ALA A 95 9.41 6.31 34.22
C ALA A 95 9.53 5.03 33.37
N LEU A 96 8.82 3.96 33.75
CA LEU A 96 8.84 2.69 33.03
C LEU A 96 7.97 2.70 31.76
N ALA A 97 6.87 3.45 31.73
CA ALA A 97 5.98 3.47 30.55
C ALA A 97 6.65 4.05 29.29
N PRO A 98 7.40 5.17 29.34
CA PRO A 98 8.16 5.66 28.19
C PRO A 98 9.29 4.71 27.82
N GLY A 99 9.98 4.12 28.80
CA GLY A 99 11.05 3.15 28.57
C GLY A 99 10.55 1.87 27.89
N ALA A 100 9.40 1.36 28.31
CA ALA A 100 8.74 0.20 27.71
C ALA A 100 8.16 0.53 26.32
N TRP A 101 7.58 1.71 26.12
CA TRP A 101 7.07 2.16 24.81
C TRP A 101 8.21 2.39 23.81
N LEU A 102 9.30 3.02 24.24
CA LEU A 102 10.50 3.23 23.44
C LEU A 102 11.22 1.90 23.16
N ALA A 103 11.35 1.03 24.15
CA ALA A 103 11.86 -0.33 23.94
C ALA A 103 10.95 -1.12 23.00
N TRP A 104 9.63 -0.99 23.10
CA TRP A 104 8.69 -1.62 22.16
C TRP A 104 8.91 -1.15 20.73
N HIS A 105 9.07 0.15 20.50
CA HIS A 105 9.34 0.71 19.17
C HIS A 105 10.75 0.40 18.64
N LEU A 106 11.76 0.30 19.52
CA LEU A 106 13.13 -0.06 19.15
C LEU A 106 13.27 -1.56 18.87
N LEU A 107 12.55 -2.42 19.61
CA LEU A 107 12.53 -3.87 19.39
C LEU A 107 11.53 -4.30 18.31
N HIS A 108 10.53 -3.49 17.99
CA HIS A 108 9.56 -3.70 16.92
C HIS A 108 9.54 -2.48 15.99
N PRO A 109 10.60 -2.24 15.21
CA PRO A 109 10.52 -1.28 14.12
C PRO A 109 9.30 -1.64 13.29
N ALA A 110 8.45 -0.66 12.97
CA ALA A 110 7.40 -0.85 11.98
C ALA A 110 8.11 -1.40 10.74
N ALA A 111 7.81 -2.65 10.37
CA ALA A 111 8.38 -3.23 9.18
C ALA A 111 7.86 -2.41 8.01
N ASP A 112 8.69 -1.50 7.50
CA ASP A 112 8.45 -0.85 6.21
C ASP A 112 8.48 -1.96 5.17
N ASN A 113 7.31 -2.56 4.96
CA ASN A 113 7.13 -3.68 4.05
C ASN A 113 7.37 -3.16 2.62
N PRO A 114 8.46 -3.61 1.97
CA PRO A 114 8.85 -3.03 0.70
C PRO A 114 7.74 -3.25 -0.34
N THR A 115 7.36 -2.17 -1.01
CA THR A 115 6.38 -2.23 -2.11
C THR A 115 7.11 -2.33 -3.44
N LEU A 116 6.84 -3.40 -4.19
CA LEU A 116 7.30 -3.58 -5.55
C LEU A 116 6.27 -3.00 -6.53
N ARG A 117 6.77 -2.26 -7.52
CA ARG A 117 5.98 -1.65 -8.59
C ARG A 117 6.70 -1.83 -9.92
N THR A 118 5.95 -2.05 -10.98
CA THR A 118 6.43 -2.01 -12.37
C THR A 118 5.77 -0.87 -13.11
N ALA A 119 6.54 -0.20 -13.96
CA ALA A 119 6.05 0.81 -14.89
C ALA A 119 5.21 0.19 -16.01
N ILE A 120 4.65 1.05 -16.87
CA ILE A 120 4.02 0.65 -18.14
C ILE A 120 5.08 -0.05 -19.00
N GLY A 121 4.71 -1.19 -19.60
CA GLY A 121 5.62 -1.98 -20.45
C GLY A 121 6.74 -2.72 -19.70
N GLU A 122 6.94 -2.49 -18.40
CA GLU A 122 8.01 -3.10 -17.64
C GLU A 122 7.60 -4.49 -17.12
N ARG A 123 8.41 -5.51 -17.46
CA ARG A 123 8.35 -6.81 -16.79
C ARG A 123 9.59 -6.97 -15.93
N ARG A 124 9.40 -7.26 -14.64
CA ARG A 124 10.49 -7.30 -13.66
C ARG A 124 10.60 -8.67 -13.02
N ARG A 125 11.79 -9.27 -13.10
CA ARG A 125 12.13 -10.48 -12.35
C ARG A 125 12.77 -10.08 -11.03
N ALA A 126 12.35 -10.69 -9.93
CA ALA A 126 12.92 -10.44 -8.61
C ALA A 126 13.03 -11.74 -7.82
N ARG A 127 14.06 -11.81 -6.96
CA ARG A 127 14.19 -12.87 -5.95
C ARG A 127 13.81 -12.28 -4.61
N LEU A 128 12.93 -12.97 -3.89
CA LEU A 128 12.44 -12.57 -2.59
C LEU A 128 13.44 -12.98 -1.48
N PRO A 129 13.42 -12.32 -0.31
CA PRO A 129 14.27 -12.67 0.83
C PRO A 129 14.17 -14.11 1.31
N ASP A 130 13.01 -14.74 1.13
CA ASP A 130 12.79 -16.16 1.46
C ASP A 130 13.42 -17.13 0.44
N GLY A 131 13.95 -16.62 -0.67
CA GLY A 131 14.54 -17.38 -1.76
C GLY A 131 13.61 -17.64 -2.95
N SER A 132 12.31 -17.38 -2.80
CA SER A 132 11.30 -17.53 -3.85
C SER A 132 11.58 -16.58 -5.02
N ARG A 133 11.12 -16.94 -6.22
CA ARG A 133 11.27 -16.11 -7.43
C ARG A 133 9.92 -15.61 -7.88
N ILE A 134 9.88 -14.35 -8.27
CA ILE A 134 8.69 -13.73 -8.84
C ILE A 134 9.02 -13.04 -10.17
N VAL A 135 8.05 -13.07 -11.08
CA VAL A 135 8.02 -12.23 -12.26
C VAL A 135 6.80 -11.34 -12.13
N LEU A 136 7.02 -10.03 -12.16
CA LEU A 136 5.98 -9.02 -12.12
C LEU A 136 5.70 -8.55 -13.54
N ASP A 137 4.42 -8.48 -13.89
CA ASP A 137 3.97 -7.98 -15.17
C ASP A 137 3.84 -6.44 -15.18
N ALA A 138 3.63 -5.82 -16.34
CA ALA A 138 3.49 -4.36 -16.48
C ALA A 138 2.32 -3.79 -15.66
N GLY A 139 2.55 -2.69 -14.93
CA GLY A 139 1.52 -2.04 -14.10
C GLY A 139 1.15 -2.81 -12.81
N THR A 140 2.02 -3.69 -12.35
CA THR A 140 1.80 -4.47 -11.12
C THR A 140 2.21 -3.66 -9.89
N ARG A 141 1.42 -3.77 -8.80
CA ARG A 141 1.75 -3.21 -7.48
C ARG A 141 1.53 -4.28 -6.42
N LEU A 142 2.58 -4.56 -5.67
CA LEU A 142 2.62 -5.66 -4.71
C LEU A 142 3.39 -5.25 -3.45
N SER A 143 2.86 -5.55 -2.27
CA SER A 143 3.54 -5.31 -0.98
C SER A 143 4.08 -6.62 -0.41
N LEU A 144 5.30 -6.58 0.13
CA LEU A 144 5.97 -7.76 0.67
C LEU A 144 5.82 -7.81 2.20
N HIS A 145 5.10 -8.81 2.71
CA HIS A 145 4.99 -9.10 4.13
C HIS A 145 5.76 -10.40 4.43
N LEU A 146 7.08 -10.29 4.38
CA LEU A 146 8.01 -11.40 4.55
C LEU A 146 8.83 -11.15 5.83
N ASP A 147 8.40 -11.76 6.93
CA ASP A 147 9.02 -11.62 8.25
C ASP A 147 9.11 -12.99 8.94
N ALA A 148 9.67 -13.06 10.16
CA ALA A 148 9.83 -14.31 10.91
C ALA A 148 8.52 -15.09 11.17
N ARG A 149 7.34 -14.48 10.97
CA ARG A 149 6.02 -15.05 11.21
C ARG A 149 5.22 -15.31 9.94
N GLN A 150 5.39 -14.52 8.88
CA GLN A 150 4.59 -14.62 7.65
C GLN A 150 5.40 -14.55 6.36
N ARG A 151 4.88 -15.22 5.32
CA ARG A 151 5.35 -15.15 3.93
C ARG A 151 4.19 -14.75 3.01
N THR A 152 3.72 -13.51 3.11
CA THR A 152 2.55 -13.04 2.35
C THR A 152 2.95 -11.97 1.34
N LEU A 153 2.42 -12.08 0.12
CA LEU A 153 2.46 -11.04 -0.90
C LEU A 153 1.07 -10.42 -1.04
N ASP A 154 0.96 -9.12 -0.83
CA ASP A 154 -0.31 -8.40 -1.05
C ASP A 154 -0.31 -7.84 -2.47
N LEU A 155 -1.01 -8.52 -3.38
CA LEU A 155 -1.14 -8.11 -4.78
C LEU A 155 -2.36 -7.20 -4.93
N HIS A 156 -2.08 -5.90 -5.08
CA HIS A 156 -3.12 -4.86 -5.18
C HIS A 156 -3.68 -4.71 -6.59
N GLN A 157 -2.83 -4.90 -7.60
CA GLN A 157 -3.20 -4.82 -9.02
C GLN A 157 -2.13 -5.48 -9.88
N GLY A 158 -2.52 -5.88 -11.10
CA GLY A 158 -1.62 -6.43 -12.11
C GLY A 158 -1.50 -7.94 -12.00
N GLN A 159 -0.33 -8.47 -12.34
CA GLN A 159 -0.11 -9.90 -12.49
C GLN A 159 1.29 -10.30 -12.04
N VAL A 160 1.37 -11.46 -11.38
CA VAL A 160 2.62 -12.03 -10.88
C VAL A 160 2.66 -13.53 -11.15
N LEU A 161 3.79 -14.00 -11.69
CA LEU A 161 4.16 -15.41 -11.68
C LEU A 161 5.04 -15.65 -10.45
N VAL A 162 4.69 -16.63 -9.63
CA VAL A 162 5.40 -16.99 -8.42
C VAL A 162 5.95 -18.41 -8.55
N GLU A 163 7.21 -18.58 -8.18
CA GLU A 163 7.87 -19.87 -7.97
C GLU A 163 8.37 -19.88 -6.52
N THR A 164 7.65 -20.61 -5.66
CA THR A 164 7.94 -20.63 -4.22
C THR A 164 9.11 -21.56 -3.91
N THR A 165 9.87 -21.21 -2.87
CA THR A 165 10.85 -22.12 -2.30
C THR A 165 10.37 -22.71 -0.98
N THR A 166 10.90 -23.89 -0.62
CA THR A 166 10.63 -24.56 0.65
C THR A 166 11.05 -23.68 1.81
N ASP A 167 10.17 -23.48 2.80
CA ASP A 167 10.56 -22.75 4.00
C ASP A 167 11.47 -23.62 4.87
N THR A 168 12.56 -23.04 5.36
CA THR A 168 13.49 -23.72 6.27
C THR A 168 13.13 -23.50 7.74
N HIS A 169 12.14 -22.66 8.04
CA HIS A 169 11.65 -22.46 9.41
C HIS A 169 10.89 -23.68 9.94
N MET A 170 10.93 -23.86 11.26
CA MET A 170 10.21 -24.89 11.99
C MET A 170 9.32 -24.23 13.04
N PRO A 171 7.97 -24.27 12.91
CA PRO A 171 7.21 -24.85 11.80
C PRO A 171 7.35 -24.03 10.49
N PRO A 172 7.13 -24.65 9.31
CA PRO A 172 7.22 -23.95 8.03
C PRO A 172 6.09 -22.93 7.91
N ARG A 173 6.41 -21.71 7.46
CA ARG A 173 5.43 -20.66 7.20
C ARG A 173 4.89 -20.84 5.77
N PRO A 174 3.55 -20.90 5.59
CA PRO A 174 2.97 -21.01 4.27
C PRO A 174 3.21 -19.73 3.47
N PHE A 175 3.53 -19.88 2.18
CA PHE A 175 3.61 -18.76 1.26
C PHE A 175 2.19 -18.42 0.78
N ALA A 176 1.79 -17.16 0.86
CA ALA A 176 0.45 -16.73 0.43
C ALA A 176 0.51 -15.50 -0.48
N VAL A 177 -0.43 -15.42 -1.41
CA VAL A 177 -0.75 -14.21 -2.16
C VAL A 177 -2.13 -13.76 -1.73
N GLN A 178 -2.22 -12.55 -1.17
CA GLN A 178 -3.46 -11.91 -0.78
C GLN A 178 -3.88 -10.94 -1.88
N THR A 179 -5.16 -10.98 -2.25
CA THR A 179 -5.80 -9.98 -3.12
C THR A 179 -7.03 -9.41 -2.40
N SER A 180 -7.69 -8.43 -3.02
CA SER A 180 -8.97 -7.92 -2.52
C SER A 180 -10.10 -8.96 -2.60
N GLN A 181 -9.97 -9.99 -3.44
CA GLN A 181 -11.00 -11.03 -3.60
C GLN A 181 -10.75 -12.26 -2.75
N GLY A 182 -9.56 -12.47 -2.22
CA GLY A 182 -9.29 -13.66 -1.42
C GLY A 182 -7.81 -13.93 -1.18
N ARG A 183 -7.54 -15.09 -0.59
CA ARG A 183 -6.22 -15.56 -0.23
C ARG A 183 -5.87 -16.83 -1.00
N ILE A 184 -4.69 -16.84 -1.62
CA ILE A 184 -4.14 -17.98 -2.34
C ILE A 184 -2.92 -18.47 -1.56
N THR A 185 -3.00 -19.65 -0.96
CA THR A 185 -1.93 -20.23 -0.16
C THR A 185 -1.23 -21.34 -0.93
N ALA A 186 0.08 -21.22 -1.10
CA ALA A 186 0.91 -22.15 -1.83
C ALA A 186 1.43 -23.29 -0.96
N LEU A 187 1.33 -24.50 -1.48
CA LEU A 187 1.84 -25.73 -0.87
C LEU A 187 3.09 -26.22 -1.65
N GLY A 188 4.08 -25.34 -1.83
CA GLY A 188 5.33 -25.62 -2.57
C GLY A 188 5.13 -25.67 -4.08
N THR A 189 4.81 -24.53 -4.70
CA THR A 189 4.25 -24.47 -6.06
C THR A 189 4.83 -23.39 -6.96
N ARG A 190 4.52 -23.55 -8.26
CA ARG A 190 4.65 -22.53 -9.30
C ARG A 190 3.27 -22.16 -9.84
N PHE A 191 2.89 -20.89 -9.76
CA PHE A 191 1.54 -20.44 -10.09
C PHE A 191 1.52 -18.97 -10.51
N ASN A 192 0.51 -18.59 -11.29
CA ASN A 192 0.29 -17.24 -11.76
C ASN A 192 -0.97 -16.65 -11.11
N VAL A 193 -0.88 -15.42 -10.62
CA VAL A 193 -2.02 -14.68 -10.05
C VAL A 193 -2.18 -13.37 -10.81
N ARG A 194 -3.40 -13.08 -11.25
CA ARG A 194 -3.77 -11.81 -11.88
C ARG A 194 -5.00 -11.23 -11.19
N VAL A 195 -4.94 -9.94 -10.89
CA VAL A 195 -6.06 -9.19 -10.35
C VAL A 195 -6.70 -8.41 -11.48
N ASP A 196 -7.99 -8.66 -11.72
CA ASP A 196 -8.83 -7.92 -12.66
C ASP A 196 -9.93 -7.19 -11.89
N THR A 197 -10.75 -6.42 -12.62
CA THR A 197 -11.88 -5.71 -12.03
C THR A 197 -12.93 -6.70 -11.51
N GLY A 198 -13.02 -6.83 -10.19
CA GLY A 198 -14.05 -7.62 -9.50
C GLY A 198 -13.68 -9.09 -9.24
N TYR A 199 -12.63 -9.62 -9.87
CA TYR A 199 -12.21 -11.01 -9.69
C TYR A 199 -10.69 -11.16 -9.69
N THR A 200 -10.20 -12.23 -9.06
CA THR A 200 -8.82 -12.69 -9.18
C THR A 200 -8.80 -13.97 -10.02
N HIS A 201 -7.82 -14.07 -10.91
CA HIS A 201 -7.52 -15.27 -11.67
C HIS A 201 -6.24 -15.93 -11.13
N ALA A 202 -6.34 -17.19 -10.72
CA ALA A 202 -5.23 -18.02 -10.27
C ALA A 202 -5.04 -19.18 -11.25
N ALA A 203 -3.82 -19.43 -11.69
CA ALA A 203 -3.49 -20.53 -12.60
C ALA A 203 -2.32 -21.31 -12.02
N LEU A 204 -2.50 -22.62 -11.84
CA LEU A 204 -1.54 -23.47 -11.15
C LEU A 204 -0.78 -24.35 -12.14
N LEU A 205 0.52 -24.10 -12.24
CA LEU A 205 1.40 -24.85 -13.13
C LEU A 205 1.93 -26.11 -12.46
N GLU A 206 2.35 -26.02 -11.20
CA GLU A 206 2.99 -27.12 -10.49
C GLU A 206 2.58 -27.15 -9.01
N GLY A 207 2.31 -28.33 -8.47
CA GLY A 207 1.98 -28.59 -7.05
C GLY A 207 0.50 -28.38 -6.69
N ALA A 208 0.20 -27.76 -5.55
CA ALA A 208 -1.16 -27.51 -5.06
C ALA A 208 -1.35 -26.14 -4.41
N LEU A 209 -2.52 -25.51 -4.63
CA LEU A 209 -2.93 -24.28 -3.95
C LEU A 209 -4.14 -24.55 -3.06
N ALA A 210 -4.21 -23.85 -1.93
CA ALA A 210 -5.44 -23.67 -1.17
C ALA A 210 -5.94 -22.24 -1.40
N ILE A 211 -7.12 -22.08 -1.99
CA ILE A 211 -7.71 -20.79 -2.31
C ILE A 211 -8.90 -20.55 -1.40
N GLN A 212 -9.00 -19.34 -0.86
CA GLN A 212 -10.14 -18.88 -0.08
C GLN A 212 -10.65 -17.57 -0.70
N ALA A 213 -11.84 -17.60 -1.30
CA ALA A 213 -12.51 -16.41 -1.84
C ALA A 213 -13.37 -15.74 -0.77
N GLY A 214 -13.18 -14.44 -0.57
CA GLY A 214 -13.87 -13.67 0.45
C GLY A 214 -13.76 -14.33 1.82
N THR A 215 -14.92 -14.58 2.44
CA THR A 215 -15.05 -15.32 3.70
C THR A 215 -15.54 -16.76 3.50
N GLY A 216 -15.55 -17.26 2.27
CA GLY A 216 -15.95 -18.62 1.94
C GLY A 216 -14.99 -19.68 2.52
N PRO A 217 -15.37 -20.97 2.44
CA PRO A 217 -14.46 -22.06 2.77
C PRO A 217 -13.29 -22.09 1.79
N ALA A 218 -12.13 -22.55 2.26
CA ALA A 218 -10.99 -22.79 1.38
C ALA A 218 -11.21 -24.07 0.56
N TRP A 219 -10.81 -24.04 -0.71
CA TRP A 219 -10.78 -25.23 -1.58
C TRP A 219 -9.37 -25.45 -2.12
N ARG A 220 -9.11 -26.69 -2.54
CA ARG A 220 -7.83 -27.09 -3.12
C ARG A 220 -7.90 -27.01 -4.64
N MET A 221 -6.84 -26.47 -5.24
CA MET A 221 -6.60 -26.47 -6.68
C MET A 221 -5.32 -27.26 -6.97
N VAL A 222 -5.31 -28.05 -8.04
CA VAL A 222 -4.18 -28.90 -8.44
C VAL A 222 -3.55 -28.43 -9.75
N ALA A 223 -2.33 -28.88 -10.04
CA ALA A 223 -1.62 -28.52 -11.26
C ALA A 223 -2.42 -28.88 -12.51
N GLY A 224 -2.39 -27.99 -13.50
CA GLY A 224 -3.22 -28.13 -14.71
C GLY A 224 -4.61 -27.52 -14.58
N GLU A 225 -4.90 -26.81 -13.48
CA GLU A 225 -6.15 -26.06 -13.29
C GLU A 225 -5.91 -24.54 -13.23
N GLN A 226 -6.94 -23.80 -13.60
CA GLN A 226 -7.07 -22.38 -13.33
C GLN A 226 -8.43 -22.07 -12.74
N ALA A 227 -8.49 -21.04 -11.89
CA ALA A 227 -9.70 -20.59 -11.25
C ALA A 227 -9.86 -19.08 -11.36
N ARG A 228 -11.09 -18.64 -11.58
CA ARG A 228 -11.52 -17.26 -11.38
C ARG A 228 -12.41 -17.20 -10.16
N PHE A 229 -12.14 -16.27 -9.25
CA PHE A 229 -12.97 -16.10 -8.05
C PHE A 229 -13.16 -14.63 -7.67
N ASP A 230 -14.29 -14.33 -7.02
CA ASP A 230 -14.64 -12.99 -6.55
C ASP A 230 -14.57 -12.88 -5.01
N GLY A 231 -14.82 -11.68 -4.48
CA GLY A 231 -14.84 -11.43 -3.03
C GLY A 231 -16.09 -11.96 -2.31
N HIS A 232 -17.06 -12.53 -3.03
CA HIS A 232 -18.32 -13.04 -2.48
C HIS A 232 -18.29 -14.57 -2.28
N GLY A 233 -17.17 -15.23 -2.60
CA GLY A 233 -17.04 -16.68 -2.51
C GLY A 233 -17.40 -17.42 -3.79
N ASN A 234 -17.82 -16.71 -4.85
CA ASN A 234 -18.09 -17.34 -6.14
C ASN A 234 -16.76 -17.68 -6.81
N HIS A 235 -16.67 -18.88 -7.38
CA HIS A 235 -15.53 -19.29 -8.17
C HIS A 235 -15.95 -20.17 -9.35
N LEU A 236 -15.12 -20.15 -10.38
CA LEU A 236 -15.20 -21.02 -11.55
C LEU A 236 -13.83 -21.69 -11.69
N LEU A 237 -13.83 -23.02 -11.82
CA LEU A 237 -12.63 -23.83 -12.02
C LEU A 237 -12.64 -24.39 -13.45
N GLU A 238 -11.51 -24.28 -14.14
CA GLU A 238 -11.34 -24.65 -15.54
C GLU A 238 -9.98 -25.33 -15.72
N ALA A 239 -9.80 -26.03 -16.85
CA ALA A 239 -8.49 -26.52 -17.25
C ALA A 239 -7.53 -25.34 -17.51
N LEU A 240 -6.25 -25.54 -17.18
CA LEU A 240 -5.20 -24.56 -17.39
C LEU A 240 -5.07 -24.22 -18.88
N ASP A 241 -5.03 -22.92 -19.17
CA ASP A 241 -4.62 -22.43 -20.49
C ASP A 241 -3.08 -22.48 -20.60
N ASP A 242 -2.58 -23.24 -21.57
CA ASP A 242 -1.13 -23.38 -21.85
C ASP A 242 -0.44 -22.04 -22.09
N THR A 243 -1.20 -21.00 -22.45
CA THR A 243 -0.70 -19.67 -22.79
C THR A 243 -0.61 -18.73 -21.59
N VAL A 244 -1.00 -19.17 -20.39
CA VAL A 244 -1.12 -18.30 -19.20
C VAL A 244 0.19 -17.62 -18.79
N THR A 245 1.34 -18.17 -19.20
CA THR A 245 2.68 -17.62 -18.94
C THR A 245 3.33 -16.94 -20.14
N SER A 246 2.67 -16.87 -21.30
CA SER A 246 3.22 -16.25 -22.53
C SER A 246 3.66 -14.80 -22.34
N TRP A 247 3.02 -14.06 -21.44
CA TRP A 247 3.40 -12.68 -21.11
C TRP A 247 4.82 -12.59 -20.54
N THR A 248 5.32 -13.65 -19.88
CA THR A 248 6.69 -13.68 -19.33
C THR A 248 7.76 -13.70 -20.43
N THR A 249 7.40 -14.09 -21.65
CA THR A 249 8.26 -14.08 -22.85
C THR A 249 7.90 -12.97 -23.84
N GLY A 250 6.92 -12.12 -23.51
CA GLY A 250 6.63 -10.89 -24.26
C GLY A 250 5.51 -11.06 -25.27
N MET A 251 4.71 -12.10 -25.12
CA MET A 251 3.61 -12.43 -26.01
C MET A 251 2.29 -12.47 -25.26
N ARG A 252 1.22 -12.04 -25.91
CA ARG A 252 -0.16 -12.32 -25.51
C ARG A 252 -0.75 -13.27 -26.53
N VAL A 253 -0.92 -14.52 -26.16
CA VAL A 253 -1.72 -15.43 -26.98
C VAL A 253 -3.19 -15.21 -26.65
N ALA A 254 -3.99 -15.14 -27.70
CA ALA A 254 -5.43 -15.07 -27.64
C ALA A 254 -6.00 -16.29 -28.37
N ASP A 255 -6.99 -16.92 -27.76
CA ASP A 255 -7.82 -17.94 -28.39
C ASP A 255 -9.29 -17.55 -28.21
N ALA A 256 -9.96 -17.21 -29.31
CA ALA A 256 -11.32 -16.70 -29.36
C ALA A 256 -11.61 -15.58 -28.33
N MET A 257 -10.60 -14.77 -28.01
CA MET A 257 -10.68 -13.76 -26.97
C MET A 257 -11.47 -12.55 -27.46
N PRO A 258 -12.35 -11.92 -26.65
CA PRO A 258 -12.96 -10.66 -27.03
C PRO A 258 -11.91 -9.60 -27.31
N LEU A 259 -12.04 -8.88 -28.44
CA LEU A 259 -11.11 -7.82 -28.84
C LEU A 259 -10.88 -6.79 -27.73
N ALA A 260 -11.92 -6.39 -27.01
CA ALA A 260 -11.78 -5.46 -25.88
C ALA A 260 -10.87 -6.00 -24.77
N ALA A 261 -10.93 -7.31 -24.49
CA ALA A 261 -10.05 -7.94 -23.51
C ALA A 261 -8.59 -7.94 -23.99
N LEU A 262 -8.34 -8.32 -25.26
CA LEU A 262 -6.99 -8.24 -25.83
C LEU A 262 -6.43 -6.82 -25.77
N LEU A 263 -7.22 -5.81 -26.15
CA LEU A 263 -6.82 -4.41 -26.10
C LEU A 263 -6.56 -3.91 -24.67
N ALA A 264 -7.30 -4.41 -23.67
CA ALA A 264 -7.01 -4.12 -22.27
C ALA A 264 -5.63 -4.66 -21.85
N HIS A 265 -5.21 -5.84 -22.34
CA HIS A 265 -3.86 -6.35 -22.12
C HIS A 265 -2.80 -5.50 -22.84
N LEU A 266 -2.97 -5.22 -24.13
CA LEU A 266 -2.02 -4.41 -24.90
C LEU A 266 -1.88 -2.99 -24.33
N GLY A 267 -2.98 -2.43 -23.81
CA GLY A 267 -3.00 -1.12 -23.14
C GLY A 267 -2.06 -1.01 -21.95
N ARG A 268 -1.69 -2.12 -21.29
CA ARG A 268 -0.75 -2.13 -20.15
C ARG A 268 0.72 -1.97 -20.56
N TYR A 269 1.04 -2.20 -21.84
CA TYR A 269 2.41 -2.15 -22.34
C TYR A 269 2.72 -0.92 -23.18
N ARG A 270 1.73 -0.05 -23.40
CA ARG A 270 1.91 1.16 -24.20
C ARG A 270 1.59 2.42 -23.41
N HIS A 271 2.32 3.48 -23.73
CA HIS A 271 1.91 4.82 -23.34
C HIS A 271 0.73 5.28 -24.21
N GLY A 272 -0.14 6.09 -23.61
CA GLY A 272 -1.36 6.53 -24.26
C GLY A 272 -2.54 5.57 -24.08
N ARG A 273 -3.72 6.02 -24.51
CA ARG A 273 -4.99 5.33 -24.30
C ARG A 273 -5.34 4.50 -25.52
N LEU A 274 -5.74 3.26 -25.29
CA LEU A 274 -6.23 2.33 -26.31
C LEU A 274 -7.72 2.11 -26.07
N ARG A 275 -8.56 2.44 -27.04
CA ARG A 275 -10.02 2.28 -26.93
C ARG A 275 -10.53 1.38 -28.02
N CYS A 276 -11.49 0.56 -27.64
CA CYS A 276 -12.28 -0.27 -28.54
C CYS A 276 -13.65 0.39 -28.74
N ASP A 277 -14.11 0.46 -29.97
CA ASP A 277 -15.51 0.76 -30.26
C ASP A 277 -16.41 -0.37 -29.69
N PRO A 278 -17.48 -0.05 -28.95
CA PRO A 278 -18.38 -1.05 -28.39
C PRO A 278 -18.94 -2.05 -29.41
N ALA A 279 -19.11 -1.65 -30.67
CA ALA A 279 -19.68 -2.50 -31.72
C ALA A 279 -18.81 -3.72 -32.07
N ILE A 280 -17.50 -3.65 -31.81
CA ILE A 280 -16.53 -4.74 -32.08
C ILE A 280 -15.85 -5.23 -30.79
N ALA A 281 -16.31 -4.79 -29.62
CA ALA A 281 -15.70 -5.14 -28.34
C ALA A 281 -15.69 -6.66 -28.08
N THR A 282 -16.70 -7.36 -28.57
CA THR A 282 -16.88 -8.82 -28.42
C THR A 282 -16.37 -9.62 -29.62
N LEU A 283 -15.77 -8.97 -30.64
CA LEU A 283 -15.20 -9.65 -31.80
C LEU A 283 -14.14 -10.66 -31.31
N PRO A 284 -14.30 -11.97 -31.57
CA PRO A 284 -13.32 -12.96 -31.13
C PRO A 284 -12.06 -12.84 -31.99
N VAL A 285 -10.92 -12.69 -31.31
CA VAL A 285 -9.60 -12.62 -31.93
C VAL A 285 -8.73 -13.77 -31.44
N SER A 286 -7.96 -14.34 -32.35
CA SER A 286 -7.06 -15.45 -32.12
C SER A 286 -5.69 -15.14 -32.72
N GLY A 287 -4.63 -15.57 -32.05
CA GLY A 287 -3.26 -15.38 -32.50
C GLY A 287 -2.32 -14.99 -31.36
N ALA A 288 -1.03 -14.87 -31.70
CA ALA A 288 0.01 -14.46 -30.77
C ALA A 288 0.43 -13.01 -31.05
N PHE A 289 0.20 -12.13 -30.08
CA PHE A 289 0.41 -10.69 -30.19
C PHE A 289 1.62 -10.25 -29.36
N PRO A 290 2.67 -9.68 -29.97
CA PRO A 290 3.80 -9.11 -29.24
C PRO A 290 3.37 -7.98 -28.28
N LEU A 291 3.83 -8.07 -27.04
CA LEU A 291 3.58 -7.08 -25.99
C LEU A 291 4.63 -5.97 -25.99
N ASP A 292 5.85 -6.30 -26.39
CA ASP A 292 6.97 -5.34 -26.45
C ASP A 292 6.90 -4.41 -27.69
N ASP A 293 6.11 -4.80 -28.70
CA ASP A 293 5.82 -4.01 -29.91
C ASP A 293 4.30 -3.99 -30.16
N THR A 294 3.61 -3.12 -29.43
CA THR A 294 2.15 -3.02 -29.53
C THR A 294 1.69 -2.51 -30.89
N GLU A 295 2.49 -1.74 -31.63
CA GLU A 295 2.11 -1.27 -32.96
C GLU A 295 2.08 -2.41 -33.98
N ARG A 296 3.04 -3.35 -33.90
CA ARG A 296 2.97 -4.60 -34.67
C ARG A 296 1.69 -5.38 -34.35
N SER A 297 1.32 -5.50 -33.07
CA SER A 297 0.06 -6.15 -32.68
C SER A 297 -1.18 -5.47 -33.26
N LEU A 298 -1.22 -4.14 -33.25
CA LEU A 298 -2.33 -3.36 -33.84
C LEU A 298 -2.39 -3.49 -35.36
N ALA A 299 -1.24 -3.50 -36.04
CA ALA A 299 -1.16 -3.71 -37.48
C ALA A 299 -1.63 -5.13 -37.87
N MET A 300 -1.29 -6.15 -37.08
CA MET A 300 -1.78 -7.52 -37.27
C MET A 300 -3.31 -7.60 -37.12
N LEU A 301 -3.88 -6.87 -36.14
CA LEU A 301 -5.34 -6.81 -35.96
C LEU A 301 -6.02 -6.17 -37.17
N GLU A 302 -5.51 -5.03 -37.65
CA GLU A 302 -6.06 -4.32 -38.82
C GLU A 302 -5.93 -5.13 -40.12
N ALA A 303 -4.87 -5.94 -40.26
CA ALA A 303 -4.65 -6.78 -41.44
C ALA A 303 -5.59 -8.01 -41.48
N THR A 304 -5.88 -8.61 -40.32
CA THR A 304 -6.60 -9.89 -40.23
C THR A 304 -8.10 -9.72 -39.98
N TYR A 305 -8.51 -8.68 -39.25
CA TYR A 305 -9.89 -8.48 -38.81
C TYR A 305 -10.53 -7.26 -39.50
N PRO A 306 -11.88 -7.18 -39.58
CA PRO A 306 -12.60 -6.05 -40.17
C PRO A 306 -12.62 -4.83 -39.24
N VAL A 307 -11.44 -4.41 -38.79
CA VAL A 307 -11.22 -3.28 -37.90
C VAL A 307 -10.33 -2.25 -38.59
N ARG A 308 -10.38 -1.03 -38.07
CA ARG A 308 -9.55 0.11 -38.48
C ARG A 308 -8.92 0.74 -37.25
N VAL A 309 -7.63 1.08 -37.34
CA VAL A 309 -6.86 1.67 -36.24
C VAL A 309 -6.67 3.15 -36.50
N ARG A 310 -7.45 3.98 -35.79
CA ARG A 310 -7.32 5.45 -35.84
C ARG A 310 -6.43 5.97 -34.74
N ARG A 311 -5.44 6.77 -35.14
CA ARG A 311 -4.48 7.39 -34.24
C ARG A 311 -4.75 8.89 -34.18
N ALA A 312 -4.84 9.45 -32.98
CA ALA A 312 -4.91 10.90 -32.83
C ALA A 312 -3.53 11.53 -33.12
N PRO A 313 -3.48 12.82 -33.52
CA PRO A 313 -2.24 13.56 -33.62
C PRO A 313 -1.42 13.45 -32.32
N GLY A 314 -0.15 13.06 -32.43
CA GLY A 314 0.73 12.83 -31.28
C GLY A 314 0.65 11.44 -30.63
N GLY A 315 -0.14 10.50 -31.15
CA GLY A 315 -0.07 9.07 -30.80
C GLY A 315 -0.57 8.67 -29.40
N TRP A 316 -0.91 9.64 -28.54
CA TRP A 316 -1.36 9.41 -27.16
C TRP A 316 -2.75 8.76 -27.06
N TRP A 317 -3.48 8.67 -28.17
CA TRP A 317 -4.79 8.06 -28.26
C TRP A 317 -4.92 7.22 -29.53
N VAL A 318 -5.39 5.99 -29.36
CA VAL A 318 -5.67 5.05 -30.44
C VAL A 318 -7.07 4.48 -30.24
N LEU A 319 -7.90 4.57 -31.28
CA LEU A 319 -9.24 4.02 -31.34
C LEU A 319 -9.27 2.90 -32.38
N ILE A 320 -9.75 1.73 -31.97
CA ILE A 320 -10.06 0.63 -32.87
C ILE A 320 -11.56 0.68 -33.13
N GLU A 321 -11.94 0.87 -34.39
CA GLU A 321 -13.33 0.99 -34.84
C GLU A 321 -13.61 -0.01 -35.98
N PRO A 322 -14.87 -0.30 -36.31
CA PRO A 322 -15.21 -1.13 -37.47
C PRO A 322 -14.68 -0.52 -38.77
N ARG A 323 -14.36 -1.36 -39.75
CA ARG A 323 -14.00 -0.92 -41.10
C ARG A 323 -15.21 -0.48 -41.92
#